data_AF-A0A956AMV7-F1
#
_entry.id   AF-A0A956AMV7-F1
#
_cell.length_a   1.000
_cell.length_b   1.000
_cell.length_c   1.000
_cell.angle_alpha   90.00
_cell.angle_beta   90.00
_cell.angle_gamma   90.00
#
_symmetry.space_group_name_H-M   'P 1'
#
loop_
_entity.id
_entity.type
_entity.pdbx_description
1 polymer ?
#
loop_
_entity_poly.entity_id
_entity_poly.type
_entity_poly.pdbx_seq_one_letter_code
_entity_poly.pdbx_strand_id
1 'polypeptide(L)'
;MARLRRVLALLALCAGASLIGCGGSGAAAAEPDSESDDDWGDEVPETAGTEYTGSAIETLGITGPDTPWADMSEEDREFYMIGKVLPIMHELFARHDAQRYDGFSCETCHGNNMREVHFEMPVATIFRLPEPGSPGWSAMEATQGEAVRFMRDEVTPTMGTLLGMDDYTCFHCHTRR
;
A
#
# COMPACT_ATOMS: atom_id res chain seq x y z
N MET A 1 -12.38 41.03 31.23
CA MET A 1 -11.22 41.90 31.47
C MET A 1 -9.96 41.09 31.24
N ALA A 2 -9.13 41.48 30.24
CA ALA A 2 -7.65 41.37 30.19
C ALA A 2 -7.01 39.94 30.27
N ARG A 3 -6.00 39.51 29.51
CA ARG A 3 -4.96 40.18 28.71
C ARG A 3 -4.45 39.29 27.57
N LEU A 4 -4.32 39.95 26.42
CA LEU A 4 -3.52 39.61 25.25
C LEU A 4 -2.02 39.76 25.57
N ARG A 5 -1.17 38.84 25.13
CA ARG A 5 0.28 39.07 24.98
C ARG A 5 0.77 38.48 23.66
N ARG A 6 0.89 39.35 22.65
CA ARG A 6 1.67 39.14 21.43
C ARG A 6 3.09 39.65 21.73
N VAL A 7 4.12 38.87 21.35
CA VAL A 7 5.51 39.35 21.32
C VAL A 7 5.99 39.26 19.87
N LEU A 8 6.37 40.43 19.39
CA LEU A 8 7.02 40.75 18.13
C LEU A 8 8.48 40.26 18.16
N ALA A 9 9.01 39.76 17.04
CA ALA A 9 10.44 39.81 16.76
C ALA A 9 10.65 40.09 15.28
N LEU A 10 11.30 41.23 15.02
CA LEU A 10 11.60 41.80 13.71
C LEU A 10 12.66 40.99 12.97
N LEU A 11 12.48 40.82 11.65
CA LEU A 11 13.53 40.40 10.72
C LEU A 11 13.86 41.58 9.81
N ALA A 12 15.06 42.12 9.97
CA ALA A 12 15.61 43.22 9.20
C ALA A 12 16.55 42.71 8.10
N LEU A 13 16.34 43.26 6.90
CA LEU A 13 17.24 43.46 5.75
C LEU A 13 18.72 43.06 5.88
N CYS A 14 19.24 42.41 4.83
CA CYS A 14 20.48 42.82 4.17
C CYS A 14 20.50 42.36 2.70
N ALA A 15 20.60 43.33 1.78
CA ALA A 15 20.85 43.16 0.36
C ALA A 15 22.36 43.07 0.09
N GLY A 16 22.77 42.38 -0.97
CA GLY A 16 24.16 42.39 -1.46
C GLY A 16 24.28 41.66 -2.79
N ALA A 17 24.32 42.44 -3.87
CA ALA A 17 24.64 41.99 -5.22
C ALA A 17 26.14 42.18 -5.54
N SER A 18 26.60 41.43 -6.55
CA SER A 18 27.61 41.80 -7.54
C SER A 18 29.07 41.30 -7.43
N LEU A 19 29.41 40.52 -8.47
CA LEU A 19 30.66 40.48 -9.28
C LEU A 19 31.86 39.71 -8.75
N ILE A 20 32.38 38.77 -9.58
CA ILE A 20 33.74 38.76 -10.20
C ILE A 20 33.81 37.56 -11.16
N GLY A 21 34.39 37.77 -12.35
CA GLY A 21 34.55 36.77 -13.40
C GLY A 21 36.01 36.35 -13.67
N CYS A 22 36.13 35.42 -14.62
CA CYS A 22 37.23 35.11 -15.56
C CYS A 22 38.65 34.76 -15.04
N GLY A 23 39.17 33.62 -15.53
CA GLY A 23 40.61 33.45 -15.79
C GLY A 23 41.15 32.05 -15.45
N GLY A 24 41.32 31.20 -16.47
CA GLY A 24 41.98 29.89 -16.34
C GLY A 24 43.50 29.93 -16.59
N SER A 25 44.20 28.91 -16.09
CA SER A 25 45.36 28.20 -16.71
C SER A 25 46.14 27.43 -15.66
N GLY A 26 46.46 26.16 -15.94
CA GLY A 26 47.63 25.48 -15.34
C GLY A 26 47.41 24.07 -14.81
N ALA A 27 47.61 23.09 -15.69
CA ALA A 27 47.87 21.66 -15.41
C ALA A 27 49.16 21.47 -14.56
N ALA A 28 49.53 20.35 -13.92
CA ALA A 28 49.09 18.96 -13.86
C ALA A 28 49.77 18.35 -12.60
N ALA A 29 49.17 17.30 -12.01
CA ALA A 29 49.93 16.26 -11.31
C ALA A 29 49.09 14.97 -11.19
N ALA A 30 49.45 14.00 -12.03
CA ALA A 30 49.44 12.53 -11.84
C ALA A 30 48.12 11.79 -11.49
N GLU A 31 47.63 11.04 -12.49
CA GLU A 31 46.77 9.84 -12.41
C GLU A 31 47.50 8.67 -11.68
N PRO A 32 46.80 7.65 -11.12
CA PRO A 32 46.20 6.61 -11.96
C PRO A 32 44.80 6.14 -11.55
N ASP A 33 44.05 5.77 -12.59
CA ASP A 33 42.86 4.90 -12.66
C ASP A 33 42.40 4.18 -11.39
N SER A 34 41.17 4.50 -10.97
CA SER A 34 40.23 3.49 -10.52
C SER A 34 38.88 3.78 -11.17
N GLU A 35 38.60 3.10 -12.27
CA GLU A 35 37.24 2.80 -12.70
C GLU A 35 36.49 2.21 -11.50
N SER A 36 35.56 2.98 -10.95
CA SER A 36 34.36 2.44 -10.32
C SER A 36 33.20 3.12 -11.03
N ASP A 37 32.73 2.46 -12.08
CA ASP A 37 31.43 2.68 -12.69
C ASP A 37 30.36 2.39 -11.64
N ASP A 38 30.10 3.37 -10.79
CA ASP A 38 28.85 3.47 -10.05
C ASP A 38 28.11 4.71 -10.59
N ASP A 39 27.87 4.67 -11.91
CA ASP A 39 26.76 5.36 -12.57
C ASP A 39 25.46 4.74 -12.04
N TRP A 40 25.16 5.01 -10.76
CA TRP A 40 23.81 4.94 -10.24
C TRP A 40 23.07 6.13 -10.84
N GLY A 41 22.75 5.94 -12.12
CA GLY A 41 21.92 6.82 -12.91
C GLY A 41 20.69 7.21 -12.12
N ASP A 42 20.33 8.47 -12.30
CA ASP A 42 19.13 9.16 -11.83
C ASP A 42 17.86 8.56 -12.46
N GLU A 43 17.71 7.24 -12.33
CA GLU A 43 16.56 6.45 -12.73
C GLU A 43 16.08 5.75 -11.48
N VAL A 44 15.45 6.52 -10.58
CA VAL A 44 14.35 5.94 -9.80
C VAL A 44 13.44 5.33 -10.87
N PRO A 45 13.15 4.03 -10.87
CA PRO A 45 12.20 3.49 -11.84
C PRO A 45 10.88 4.20 -11.53
N GLU A 46 10.60 5.21 -12.34
CA GLU A 46 9.32 5.89 -12.47
C GLU A 46 8.34 4.76 -12.72
N THR A 47 7.63 4.39 -11.65
CA THR A 47 6.63 3.32 -11.55
C THR A 47 6.55 2.55 -12.85
N ALA A 48 7.43 1.56 -13.00
CA ALA A 48 7.47 0.76 -14.20
C ALA A 48 6.05 0.25 -14.37
N GLY A 49 5.33 0.87 -15.31
CA GLY A 49 4.15 0.35 -15.93
C GLY A 49 4.60 -0.88 -16.69
N THR A 50 4.96 -1.92 -15.94
CA THR A 50 4.94 -3.26 -16.45
C THR A 50 3.50 -3.44 -16.85
N GLU A 51 3.25 -3.28 -18.15
CA GLU A 51 2.10 -3.85 -18.79
C GLU A 51 2.17 -5.34 -18.47
N TYR A 52 1.61 -5.70 -17.32
CA TYR A 52 1.39 -7.06 -16.91
C TYR A 52 0.27 -7.53 -17.83
N THR A 53 0.69 -8.03 -19.00
CA THR A 53 -0.19 -8.51 -20.07
C THR A 53 -0.78 -9.89 -19.77
N GLY A 54 -0.45 -10.47 -18.62
CA GLY A 54 -1.06 -11.69 -18.08
C GLY A 54 -2.07 -11.37 -16.97
N SER A 55 -2.92 -12.33 -16.62
CA SER A 55 -3.75 -12.26 -15.41
C SER A 55 -2.97 -12.89 -14.24
N ALA A 56 -2.92 -12.23 -13.08
CA ALA A 56 -2.27 -12.74 -11.87
C ALA A 56 -3.04 -13.95 -11.36
N ILE A 57 -4.38 -13.89 -11.45
CA ILE A 57 -5.27 -15.02 -11.19
C ILE A 57 -4.95 -16.21 -12.11
N GLU A 58 -4.72 -15.97 -13.40
CA GLU A 58 -4.35 -17.04 -14.35
C GLU A 58 -2.96 -17.63 -14.07
N THR A 59 -1.99 -16.76 -13.74
CA THR A 59 -0.59 -17.16 -13.56
C THR A 59 -0.34 -17.88 -12.23
N LEU A 60 -0.91 -17.35 -11.15
CA LEU A 60 -0.64 -17.79 -9.77
C LEU A 60 -1.70 -18.77 -9.26
N GLY A 61 -2.92 -18.69 -9.80
CA GLY A 61 -4.07 -19.49 -9.37
C GLY A 61 -4.64 -19.06 -8.02
N ILE A 62 -5.97 -19.15 -7.89
CA ILE A 62 -6.65 -19.04 -6.59
C ILE A 62 -6.61 -20.42 -5.93
N THR A 63 -5.48 -20.71 -5.29
CA THR A 63 -5.24 -21.95 -4.55
C THR A 63 -4.70 -21.64 -3.16
N GLY A 64 -4.92 -22.55 -2.21
CA GLY A 64 -4.37 -22.42 -0.87
C GLY A 64 -2.84 -22.45 -0.83
N PRO A 65 -2.27 -22.16 0.34
CA PRO A 65 -0.83 -22.15 0.51
C PRO A 65 -0.30 -23.60 0.61
N ASP A 66 0.92 -23.82 0.11
CA ASP A 66 1.59 -25.12 0.22
C ASP A 66 1.95 -25.46 1.68
N THR A 67 2.27 -24.43 2.46
CA THR A 67 2.48 -24.50 3.91
C THR A 67 1.24 -23.93 4.60
N PRO A 68 0.64 -24.61 5.59
CA PRO A 68 -0.49 -24.03 6.33
C PRO A 68 -0.13 -22.68 6.95
N TRP A 69 -1.05 -21.71 6.88
CA TRP A 69 -0.82 -20.33 7.35
C TRP A 69 -0.32 -20.26 8.81
N ALA A 70 -0.85 -21.15 9.67
CA ALA A 70 -0.47 -21.24 11.08
C ALA A 70 0.99 -21.67 11.28
N ASP A 71 1.58 -22.38 10.31
CA ASP A 71 2.93 -22.94 10.38
C ASP A 71 3.98 -22.03 9.71
N MET A 72 3.56 -20.99 8.98
CA MET A 72 4.45 -20.01 8.36
C MET A 72 5.10 -19.08 9.40
N SER A 73 6.37 -18.72 9.18
CA SER A 73 7.01 -17.61 9.89
C SER A 73 6.39 -16.26 9.46
N GLU A 74 6.68 -15.18 10.20
CA GLU A 74 6.24 -13.83 9.81
C GLU A 74 6.80 -13.42 8.44
N GLU A 75 8.06 -13.75 8.17
CA GLU A 75 8.72 -13.49 6.89
C GLU A 75 8.08 -14.30 5.75
N ASP A 76 7.78 -15.58 5.97
CA ASP A 76 7.09 -16.41 4.98
C ASP A 76 5.68 -15.87 4.67
N ARG A 77 4.96 -15.37 5.69
CA ARG A 77 3.65 -14.72 5.51
C ARG A 77 3.76 -13.44 4.71
N GLU A 78 4.77 -12.61 4.96
CA GLU A 78 5.03 -11.39 4.20
C GLU A 78 5.30 -11.72 2.72
N PHE A 79 6.21 -12.65 2.44
CA PHE A 79 6.49 -13.07 1.07
C PHE A 79 5.28 -13.71 0.38
N TYR A 80 4.50 -14.50 1.10
CA TYR A 80 3.26 -15.07 0.56
C TYR A 80 2.22 -13.98 0.22
N MET A 81 2.07 -13.00 1.10
CA MET A 81 1.17 -11.87 0.89
C MET A 81 1.58 -11.05 -0.34
N ILE A 82 2.87 -10.70 -0.46
CA ILE A 82 3.38 -9.92 -1.59
C ILE A 82 3.34 -10.72 -2.89
N GLY A 83 3.76 -11.98 -2.86
CA GLY A 83 3.95 -12.80 -4.05
C GLY A 83 2.69 -13.44 -4.60
N LYS A 84 1.66 -13.68 -3.76
CA LYS A 84 0.43 -14.37 -4.16
C LYS A 84 -0.84 -13.58 -3.85
N VAL A 85 -1.04 -13.16 -2.61
CA VAL A 85 -2.32 -12.55 -2.20
C VAL A 85 -2.52 -11.18 -2.84
N LEU A 86 -1.58 -10.25 -2.66
CA LEU A 86 -1.67 -8.88 -3.14
C LEU A 86 -1.93 -8.79 -4.66
N PRO A 87 -1.20 -9.46 -5.56
CA PRO A 87 -1.44 -9.35 -6.99
C PRO A 87 -2.81 -9.93 -7.41
N ILE A 88 -3.24 -11.05 -6.81
CA ILE A 88 -4.56 -11.65 -7.07
C ILE A 88 -5.67 -10.70 -6.61
N MET A 89 -5.54 -10.16 -5.39
CA MET A 89 -6.55 -9.26 -4.84
C MET A 89 -6.58 -7.93 -5.59
N HIS A 90 -5.43 -7.37 -5.96
CA HIS A 90 -5.37 -6.16 -6.79
C HIS A 90 -6.12 -6.38 -8.10
N GLU A 91 -5.86 -7.47 -8.81
CA GLU A 91 -6.59 -7.77 -10.04
C GLU A 91 -8.10 -7.94 -9.82
N LEU A 92 -8.51 -8.66 -8.76
CA LEU A 92 -9.92 -8.87 -8.44
C LEU A 92 -10.66 -7.55 -8.18
N PHE A 93 -10.03 -6.65 -7.42
CA PHE A 93 -10.56 -5.32 -7.12
C PHE A 93 -10.55 -4.40 -8.34
N ALA A 94 -9.50 -4.41 -9.15
CA ALA A 94 -9.41 -3.64 -10.39
C ALA A 94 -10.47 -4.07 -11.42
N ARG A 95 -10.77 -5.38 -11.52
CA ARG A 95 -11.86 -5.90 -12.36
C ARG A 95 -13.24 -5.43 -11.91
N HIS A 96 -13.42 -5.19 -10.60
CA HIS A 96 -14.67 -4.68 -10.05
C HIS A 96 -14.83 -3.17 -10.31
N ASP A 97 -13.81 -2.38 -9.99
CA ASP A 97 -13.79 -0.93 -10.21
C ASP A 97 -12.35 -0.38 -10.27
N ALA A 98 -11.77 -0.38 -11.47
CA ALA A 98 -10.38 0.05 -11.68
C ALA A 98 -10.12 1.49 -11.23
N GLN A 99 -11.06 2.41 -11.44
CA GLN A 99 -10.88 3.81 -11.04
C GLN A 99 -10.85 3.94 -9.51
N ARG A 100 -11.71 3.20 -8.81
CA ARG A 100 -11.75 3.21 -7.35
C ARG A 100 -10.51 2.58 -6.72
N TYR A 101 -9.93 1.57 -7.36
CA TYR A 101 -8.86 0.75 -6.80
C TYR A 101 -7.50 0.91 -7.50
N ASP A 102 -7.29 1.98 -8.25
CA ASP A 102 -6.02 2.32 -8.91
C ASP A 102 -4.80 2.37 -7.95
N GLY A 103 -5.05 2.67 -6.68
CA GLY A 103 -4.04 2.68 -5.61
C GLY A 103 -4.06 1.44 -4.71
N PHE A 104 -4.48 0.27 -5.21
CA PHE A 104 -4.60 -0.93 -4.37
C PHE A 104 -3.21 -1.37 -3.86
N SER A 105 -3.03 -1.33 -2.54
CA SER A 105 -1.79 -1.70 -1.87
C SER A 105 -2.04 -2.47 -0.58
N CYS A 106 -0.97 -2.80 0.15
CA CYS A 106 -1.03 -3.43 1.47
C CYS A 106 -1.92 -2.62 2.45
N GLU A 107 -1.87 -1.29 2.38
CA GLU A 107 -2.65 -0.38 3.23
C GLU A 107 -4.16 -0.48 2.97
N THR A 108 -4.60 -0.90 1.79
CA THR A 108 -6.02 -1.12 1.49
C THR A 108 -6.64 -2.13 2.46
N CYS A 109 -5.86 -3.14 2.85
CA CYS A 109 -6.29 -4.19 3.77
C CYS A 109 -5.82 -3.93 5.20
N HIS A 110 -4.56 -3.56 5.40
CA HIS A 110 -3.95 -3.49 6.73
C HIS A 110 -3.92 -2.07 7.35
N GLY A 111 -4.37 -1.06 6.61
CA GLY A 111 -4.36 0.34 7.04
C GLY A 111 -2.99 1.01 6.99
N ASN A 112 -2.97 2.34 7.11
CA ASN A 112 -1.74 3.13 7.00
C ASN A 112 -0.75 2.87 8.15
N ASN A 113 -1.22 2.36 9.28
CA ASN A 113 -0.42 1.97 10.43
C ASN A 113 -0.01 0.49 10.41
N MET A 114 -0.15 -0.21 9.27
CA MET A 114 0.10 -1.66 9.15
C MET A 114 1.43 -2.10 9.77
N ARG A 115 2.50 -1.33 9.61
CA ARG A 115 3.82 -1.67 10.16
C ARG A 115 3.88 -1.55 11.68
N GLU A 116 3.13 -0.62 12.27
CA GLU A 116 3.06 -0.41 13.71
C GLU A 116 2.25 -1.50 14.41
N VAL A 117 1.28 -2.10 13.71
CA VAL A 117 0.42 -3.16 14.22
C VAL A 117 0.76 -4.53 13.61
N HIS A 118 1.95 -4.70 13.06
CA HIS A 118 2.42 -5.98 12.51
C HIS A 118 1.44 -6.63 11.51
N PHE A 119 0.80 -5.81 10.68
CA PHE A 119 -0.18 -6.21 9.68
C PHE A 119 -1.38 -6.99 10.26
N GLU A 120 -1.67 -6.83 11.54
CA GLU A 120 -2.80 -7.49 12.19
C GLU A 120 -4.14 -7.09 11.56
N MET A 121 -5.05 -8.07 11.53
CA MET A 121 -6.40 -7.96 11.01
C MET A 121 -7.40 -8.55 12.02
N PRO A 122 -8.62 -8.01 12.15
CA PRO A 122 -9.19 -6.92 11.35
C PRO A 122 -8.69 -5.53 11.77
N VAL A 123 -8.63 -4.60 10.81
CA VAL A 123 -8.20 -3.21 11.06
C VAL A 123 -9.38 -2.25 11.21
N ALA A 124 -9.22 -1.23 12.04
CA ALA A 124 -10.24 -0.21 12.28
C ALA A 124 -10.35 0.85 11.16
N THR A 125 -9.40 0.88 10.23
CA THR A 125 -9.38 1.80 9.08
C THR A 125 -10.36 1.38 7.98
N ILE A 126 -10.76 0.11 7.96
CA ILE A 126 -11.80 -0.39 7.06
C ILE A 126 -13.19 -0.18 7.71
N PHE A 127 -14.20 0.01 6.88
CA PHE A 127 -15.58 0.18 7.30
C PHE A 127 -16.04 -0.91 8.29
N ARG A 128 -16.61 -0.51 9.42
CA ARG A 128 -17.12 -1.45 10.44
C ARG A 128 -18.46 -2.00 10.03
N LEU A 129 -18.64 -3.32 10.13
CA LEU A 129 -19.86 -3.99 9.71
C LEU A 129 -20.83 -4.17 10.89
N PRO A 130 -22.14 -3.94 10.67
CA PRO A 130 -23.17 -4.34 11.63
C PRO A 130 -23.23 -5.87 11.76
N GLU A 131 -23.86 -6.36 12.83
CA GLU A 131 -24.05 -7.80 13.00
C GLU A 131 -24.98 -8.38 11.92
N PRO A 132 -24.68 -9.59 11.38
CA PRO A 132 -25.54 -10.25 10.40
C PRO A 132 -26.97 -10.43 10.94
N GLY A 133 -27.96 -10.16 10.09
CA GLY A 133 -29.38 -10.26 10.45
C GLY A 133 -29.94 -9.09 11.28
N SER A 134 -29.09 -8.12 11.66
CA SER A 134 -29.56 -6.88 12.28
C SER A 134 -30.24 -5.95 11.27
N PRO A 135 -31.08 -4.98 11.71
CA PRO A 135 -31.61 -3.94 10.81
C PRO A 135 -30.51 -3.14 10.10
N GLY A 136 -29.36 -2.96 10.76
CA GLY A 136 -28.20 -2.30 10.17
C GLY A 136 -27.61 -3.10 9.00
N TRP A 137 -27.56 -4.43 9.11
CA TRP A 137 -27.11 -5.31 8.03
C TRP A 137 -28.05 -5.23 6.83
N SER A 138 -29.36 -5.32 7.05
CA SER A 138 -30.35 -5.20 5.97
C SER A 138 -30.29 -3.83 5.29
N ALA A 139 -30.08 -2.75 6.05
CA ALA A 139 -29.90 -1.42 5.47
C ALA A 139 -28.62 -1.31 4.63
N MET A 140 -27.52 -1.91 5.09
CA MET A 140 -26.26 -1.98 4.34
C MET A 140 -26.44 -2.76 3.03
N GLU A 141 -27.06 -3.94 3.06
CA GLU A 141 -27.35 -4.73 1.87
C GLU A 141 -28.25 -3.97 0.88
N ALA A 142 -29.26 -3.23 1.38
CA ALA A 142 -30.16 -2.47 0.54
C ALA A 142 -29.49 -1.25 -0.13
N THR A 143 -28.51 -0.63 0.53
CA THR A 143 -27.88 0.62 0.06
C THR A 143 -26.53 0.43 -0.62
N GLN A 144 -25.83 -0.66 -0.31
CA GLN A 144 -24.49 -1.00 -0.82
C GLN A 144 -24.45 -2.40 -1.42
N GLY A 145 -25.59 -2.90 -1.90
CA GLY A 145 -25.75 -4.31 -2.29
C GLY A 145 -24.77 -4.81 -3.35
N GLU A 146 -24.30 -3.95 -4.26
CA GLU A 146 -23.23 -4.30 -5.20
C GLU A 146 -21.91 -4.59 -4.48
N ALA A 147 -21.42 -3.66 -3.66
CA ALA A 147 -20.18 -3.84 -2.91
C ALA A 147 -20.29 -5.03 -1.93
N VAL A 148 -21.44 -5.21 -1.27
CA VAL A 148 -21.67 -6.35 -0.37
C VAL A 148 -21.63 -7.67 -1.14
N ARG A 149 -22.23 -7.75 -2.33
CA ARG A 149 -22.15 -8.93 -3.19
C ARG A 149 -20.72 -9.21 -3.63
N PHE A 150 -19.99 -8.20 -4.12
CA PHE A 150 -18.58 -8.36 -4.49
C PHE A 150 -17.75 -8.89 -3.31
N MET A 151 -17.90 -8.29 -2.13
CA MET A 151 -17.16 -8.73 -0.94
C MET A 151 -17.51 -10.16 -0.52
N ARG A 152 -18.79 -10.54 -0.56
CA ARG A 152 -19.27 -11.86 -0.12
C ARG A 152 -18.99 -12.95 -1.15
N ASP A 153 -19.22 -12.66 -2.43
CA ASP A 153 -19.28 -13.66 -3.49
C ASP A 153 -17.92 -13.83 -4.19
N GLU A 154 -17.03 -12.83 -4.12
CA GLU A 154 -15.71 -12.86 -4.79
C GLU A 154 -14.56 -12.76 -3.78
N VAL A 155 -14.52 -11.68 -2.98
CA VAL A 155 -13.35 -11.38 -2.11
C VAL A 155 -13.21 -12.37 -0.96
N THR A 156 -14.28 -12.58 -0.19
CA THR A 156 -14.28 -13.46 0.99
C THR A 156 -13.89 -14.90 0.64
N PRO A 157 -14.50 -15.58 -0.36
CA PRO A 157 -14.12 -16.94 -0.72
C PRO A 157 -12.71 -17.01 -1.33
N THR A 158 -12.28 -15.99 -2.09
CA THR A 158 -10.91 -15.92 -2.62
C THR A 158 -9.89 -15.85 -1.48
N MET A 159 -10.10 -14.98 -0.49
CA MET A 159 -9.23 -14.89 0.69
C MET A 159 -9.23 -16.16 1.52
N GLY A 160 -10.40 -16.77 1.75
CA GLY A 160 -10.50 -18.05 2.45
C GLY A 160 -9.68 -19.14 1.74
N THR A 161 -9.80 -19.22 0.41
CA THR A 161 -9.00 -20.15 -0.40
C THR A 161 -7.52 -19.85 -0.29
N LEU A 162 -7.10 -18.60 -0.53
CA LEU A 162 -5.69 -18.19 -0.53
C LEU A 162 -5.01 -18.39 0.83
N LEU A 163 -5.75 -18.30 1.93
CA LEU A 163 -5.20 -18.49 3.28
C LEU A 163 -5.41 -19.91 3.82
N GLY A 164 -6.10 -20.78 3.08
CA GLY A 164 -6.44 -22.14 3.54
C GLY A 164 -7.39 -22.13 4.75
N MET A 165 -8.33 -21.18 4.79
CA MET A 165 -9.31 -21.01 5.88
C MET A 165 -10.72 -21.26 5.36
N ASP A 166 -11.33 -22.37 5.78
CA ASP A 166 -12.71 -22.74 5.38
C ASP A 166 -13.78 -21.84 6.03
N ASP A 167 -13.48 -21.24 7.19
CA ASP A 167 -14.37 -20.37 7.95
C ASP A 167 -14.05 -18.88 7.78
N TYR A 168 -13.40 -18.50 6.68
CA TYR A 168 -13.13 -17.09 6.37
C TYR A 168 -14.44 -16.32 6.17
N THR A 169 -14.55 -15.18 6.84
CA THR A 169 -15.77 -14.33 6.84
C THR A 169 -15.41 -12.86 6.68
N CYS A 170 -16.41 -12.02 6.41
CA CYS A 170 -16.22 -10.56 6.36
C CYS A 170 -15.52 -10.02 7.61
N PHE A 171 -15.70 -10.64 8.77
CA PHE A 171 -15.13 -10.18 10.03
C PHE A 171 -13.65 -10.52 10.24
N HIS A 172 -13.03 -11.22 9.29
CA HIS A 172 -11.57 -11.36 9.23
C HIS A 172 -10.92 -10.08 8.69
N CYS A 173 -11.63 -9.29 7.88
CA CYS A 173 -11.17 -7.98 7.42
C CYS A 173 -11.80 -6.82 8.21
N HIS A 174 -13.09 -6.93 8.52
CA HIS A 174 -13.88 -5.86 9.08
C HIS A 174 -14.09 -6.01 10.58
N THR A 175 -13.97 -4.91 11.33
CA THR A 175 -14.39 -4.90 12.73
C THR A 175 -15.91 -4.80 12.85
N ARG A 176 -16.44 -5.27 13.98
CA ARG A 176 -17.88 -5.22 14.31
C ARG A 176 -18.28 -3.81 14.79
N ARG A 177 -19.51 -3.41 14.48
CA ARG A 177 -20.11 -2.12 14.86
C ARG A 177 -21.00 -2.22 16.09
#